data_AF-A0AAE3A1V6-F1
#
_entry.id   AF-A0AAE3A1V6-F1
#
_cell.length_a   1.000
_cell.length_b   1.000
_cell.length_c   1.000
_cell.angle_alpha   90.00
_cell.angle_beta   90.00
_cell.angle_gamma   90.00
#
_symmetry.space_group_name_H-M   'P 1'
#
loop_
_entity.id
_entity.type
_entity.pdbx_description
1 polymer ?
#
loop_
_entity_poly.entity_id
_entity_poly.type
_entity_poly.pdbx_seq_one_letter_code
_entity_poly.pdbx_strand_id
1 'polypeptide(L)'
;MCKILYLTGGNIEDKSTRQITCDEAQKILLEAQKGKKNYNPICSMMDYRDNRLYRKIIYFTFQIVAIDLDTTKQIWYEKVNGDEYFIDKIVYNNYQNKNVYIELHFRNSKFSKPNICMIRMKDKNGWRYFVGDIEDIHFYRTIKFGDIEIVFKDLDASFEAFLNNVQECDKRFVRDDESPIVENNIEK
;
A
#
# COMPACT_ATOMS: atom_id res chain seq x y z
N MET A 1 -6.93 21.93 7.28
CA MET A 1 -8.40 21.78 7.18
C MET A 1 -8.68 20.64 6.22
N CYS A 2 -9.40 19.64 6.69
CA CYS A 2 -9.74 18.44 5.94
C CYS A 2 -11.01 18.66 5.10
N LYS A 3 -10.98 18.31 3.81
CA LYS A 3 -12.16 18.32 2.92
C LYS A 3 -12.32 16.97 2.24
N ILE A 4 -13.53 16.43 2.23
CA ILE A 4 -13.86 15.21 1.48
C ILE A 4 -14.53 15.62 0.17
N LEU A 5 -13.95 15.20 -0.94
CA LEU A 5 -14.40 15.51 -2.29
C LEU A 5 -14.83 14.21 -2.99
N TYR A 6 -16.05 14.23 -3.53
CA TYR A 6 -16.55 13.20 -4.42
C TYR A 6 -16.19 13.52 -5.86
N LEU A 7 -15.73 12.51 -6.60
CA LEU A 7 -15.41 12.63 -8.02
C LEU A 7 -16.46 11.87 -8.82
N THR A 8 -17.30 12.59 -9.57
CA THR A 8 -18.19 11.95 -10.55
C THR A 8 -17.47 11.89 -11.88
N GLY A 9 -17.19 10.71 -12.44
CA GLY A 9 -16.68 10.55 -13.81
C GLY A 9 -15.32 9.86 -13.92
N GLY A 10 -15.16 9.01 -14.94
CA GLY A 10 -13.96 8.18 -15.16
C GLY A 10 -12.76 8.94 -15.74
N ASN A 11 -13.00 9.99 -16.53
CA ASN A 11 -11.96 10.78 -17.21
C ASN A 11 -11.86 12.20 -16.65
N ILE A 12 -10.70 12.86 -16.82
CA ILE A 12 -10.43 14.21 -16.29
C ILE A 12 -11.44 15.25 -16.77
N GLU A 13 -11.96 15.11 -17.99
CA GLU A 13 -12.86 16.06 -18.63
C GLU A 13 -14.31 15.98 -18.11
N ASP A 14 -14.72 14.85 -17.53
CA ASP A 14 -16.08 14.62 -17.01
C ASP A 14 -16.21 14.88 -15.49
N LYS A 15 -15.13 15.30 -14.82
CA LYS A 15 -15.06 15.36 -13.37
C LYS A 15 -15.70 16.62 -12.80
N SER A 16 -16.99 16.55 -12.49
CA SER A 16 -17.57 17.46 -11.49
C SER A 16 -17.06 17.06 -10.10
N THR A 17 -16.36 17.97 -9.42
CA THR A 17 -15.85 17.76 -8.07
C THR A 17 -16.83 18.40 -7.09
N ARG A 18 -17.47 17.59 -6.23
CA ARG A 18 -18.40 18.07 -5.20
C ARG A 18 -17.83 17.79 -3.82
N GLN A 19 -17.85 18.78 -2.92
CA GLN A 19 -17.57 18.52 -1.51
C GLN A 19 -18.73 17.75 -0.88
N ILE A 20 -18.42 16.69 -0.12
CA ILE A 20 -19.41 15.83 0.55
C ILE A 20 -19.02 15.57 2.00
N THR A 21 -19.97 15.09 2.79
CA THR A 21 -19.75 14.64 4.18
C THR A 21 -19.15 13.23 4.23
N CYS A 22 -18.62 12.81 5.40
CA CYS A 22 -18.15 11.43 5.62
C CYS A 22 -19.26 10.40 5.39
N ASP A 23 -20.46 10.66 5.93
CA ASP A 23 -21.59 9.74 5.85
C ASP A 23 -22.07 9.55 4.40
N GLU A 24 -22.13 10.64 3.61
CA GLU A 24 -22.42 10.56 2.18
C GLU A 24 -21.36 9.72 1.46
N ALA A 25 -20.08 9.94 1.76
CA ALA A 25 -18.98 9.21 1.13
C ALA A 25 -19.05 7.70 1.44
N GLN A 26 -19.37 7.36 2.69
CA GLN A 26 -19.53 5.97 3.12
C GLN A 26 -20.70 5.29 2.42
N LYS A 27 -21.85 5.97 2.28
CA LYS A 27 -23.01 5.45 1.54
C LYS A 27 -22.65 5.13 0.08
N ILE A 28 -22.00 6.08 -0.60
CA ILE A 28 -21.57 5.88 -1.99
C ILE A 28 -20.58 4.72 -2.10
N LEU A 29 -19.63 4.60 -1.18
CA LEU A 29 -18.69 3.49 -1.15
C LEU A 29 -19.40 2.14 -1.00
N LEU A 30 -20.32 2.03 -0.04
CA LEU A 30 -21.07 0.80 0.21
C LEU A 30 -21.93 0.40 -0.98
N GLU A 31 -22.55 1.36 -1.67
CA GLU A 31 -23.29 1.12 -2.90
C GLU A 31 -22.37 0.65 -4.03
N ALA A 32 -21.24 1.34 -4.24
CA ALA A 32 -20.27 0.97 -5.26
C ALA A 32 -19.68 -0.44 -5.04
N GLN A 33 -19.54 -0.86 -3.78
CA GLN A 33 -19.05 -2.19 -3.41
C GLN A 33 -20.04 -3.33 -3.68
N LYS A 34 -21.34 -3.04 -3.86
CA LYS A 34 -22.33 -4.05 -4.31
C LYS A 34 -22.16 -4.39 -5.79
N GLY A 35 -21.53 -3.52 -6.56
CA GLY A 35 -21.25 -3.71 -7.98
C GLY A 35 -20.00 -4.55 -8.25
N LYS A 36 -19.62 -4.66 -9.52
CA LYS A 36 -18.33 -5.25 -9.92
C LYS A 36 -17.17 -4.38 -9.44
N LYS A 37 -16.00 -4.99 -9.20
CA LYS A 37 -14.75 -4.26 -8.89
C LYS A 37 -14.55 -3.13 -9.90
N ASN A 38 -14.44 -1.90 -9.40
CA ASN A 38 -14.20 -0.71 -10.20
C ASN A 38 -12.88 -0.08 -9.77
N TYR A 39 -11.99 0.16 -10.74
CA TYR A 39 -10.68 0.76 -10.53
C TYR A 39 -10.71 2.29 -10.53
N ASN A 40 -11.88 2.89 -10.72
CA ASN A 40 -12.04 4.34 -10.62
C ASN A 40 -12.13 4.80 -9.16
N PRO A 41 -11.50 5.93 -8.80
CA PRO A 41 -11.70 6.55 -7.49
C PRO A 41 -13.17 6.89 -7.27
N ILE A 42 -13.67 6.59 -6.08
CA ILE A 42 -15.03 6.96 -5.64
C ILE A 42 -14.98 8.38 -5.07
N CYS A 43 -14.14 8.60 -4.08
CA CYS A 43 -13.94 9.91 -3.48
C CYS A 43 -12.48 10.06 -3.02
N SER A 44 -12.12 11.28 -2.63
CA SER A 44 -10.85 11.54 -1.98
C SER A 44 -11.02 12.52 -0.84
N MET A 45 -10.31 12.27 0.25
CA MET A 45 -10.11 13.24 1.32
C MET A 45 -8.81 14.00 1.07
N MET A 46 -8.84 15.31 1.26
CA MET A 46 -7.74 16.24 1.06
C MET A 46 -7.49 17.02 2.34
N ASP A 47 -6.27 17.01 2.84
CA ASP A 47 -5.85 17.85 3.97
C ASP A 47 -4.93 18.96 3.50
N TYR A 48 -5.32 20.20 3.81
CA TYR A 48 -4.61 21.41 3.46
C TYR A 48 -3.97 22.04 4.71
N ARG A 49 -2.71 22.46 4.58
CA ARG A 49 -1.98 23.32 5.53
C ARG A 49 -1.56 24.59 4.80
N ASP A 50 -1.89 25.75 5.33
CA ASP A 50 -1.57 27.06 4.73
C ASP A 50 -1.91 27.16 3.22
N ASN A 51 -3.13 26.72 2.86
CA ASN A 51 -3.63 26.64 1.48
C ASN A 51 -2.86 25.71 0.52
N ARG A 52 -1.86 24.97 1.01
CA ARG A 52 -1.16 23.93 0.27
C ARG A 52 -1.76 22.57 0.58
N LEU A 53 -2.06 21.78 -0.46
CA LEU A 53 -2.47 20.39 -0.29
C LEU A 53 -1.26 19.61 0.26
N TYR A 54 -1.43 19.04 1.46
CA TYR A 54 -0.39 18.38 2.21
C TYR A 54 -0.55 16.85 2.16
N ARG A 55 -1.78 16.36 2.36
CA ARG A 55 -2.11 14.93 2.31
C ARG A 55 -3.35 14.68 1.48
N LYS A 56 -3.41 13.50 0.90
CA LYS A 56 -4.60 13.01 0.18
C LYS A 56 -4.84 11.55 0.51
N ILE A 57 -6.10 11.19 0.76
CA ILE A 57 -6.56 9.80 0.82
C ILE A 57 -7.51 9.59 -0.35
N ILE A 58 -7.32 8.53 -1.12
CA ILE A 58 -8.14 8.17 -2.28
C ILE A 58 -8.84 6.85 -1.97
N TYR A 59 -10.16 6.83 -2.12
CA TYR A 59 -10.99 5.67 -1.83
C TYR A 59 -11.47 5.02 -3.12
N PHE A 60 -11.21 3.73 -3.27
CA PHE A 60 -11.69 2.86 -4.34
C PHE A 60 -12.62 1.80 -3.74
N THR A 61 -13.34 1.04 -4.59
CA THR A 61 -14.24 -0.03 -4.08
C THR A 61 -13.48 -1.10 -3.30
N PHE A 62 -12.23 -1.37 -3.68
CA PHE A 62 -11.40 -2.47 -3.14
C PHE A 62 -10.10 -1.99 -2.47
N GLN A 63 -9.82 -0.69 -2.46
CA GLN A 63 -8.54 -0.17 -1.97
C GLN A 63 -8.67 1.24 -1.40
N ILE A 64 -7.78 1.59 -0.47
CA ILE A 64 -7.54 2.95 0.00
C ILE A 64 -6.08 3.30 -0.30
N VAL A 65 -5.82 4.47 -0.87
CA VAL A 65 -4.46 4.98 -1.10
C VAL A 65 -4.28 6.28 -0.34
N ALA A 66 -3.42 6.26 0.68
CA ALA A 66 -3.03 7.44 1.45
C ALA A 66 -1.69 7.97 0.93
N ILE A 67 -1.58 9.29 0.78
CA ILE A 67 -0.42 9.96 0.18
C ILE A 67 -0.06 11.16 1.04
N ASP A 68 1.19 11.20 1.48
CA ASP A 68 1.83 12.39 2.02
C ASP A 68 2.61 13.07 0.87
N LEU A 69 2.23 14.30 0.51
CA LEU A 69 2.77 14.96 -0.68
C LEU A 69 4.11 15.65 -0.43
N ASP A 70 4.48 15.89 0.83
CA ASP A 70 5.78 16.47 1.18
C ASP A 70 6.88 15.41 1.12
N THR A 71 6.61 14.24 1.68
CA THR A 71 7.56 13.11 1.66
C THR A 71 7.39 12.22 0.44
N THR A 72 6.28 12.38 -0.30
CA THR A 72 5.84 11.50 -1.40
C THR A 72 5.65 10.04 -0.98
N LYS A 73 5.48 9.79 0.33
CA LYS A 73 5.16 8.48 0.89
C LYS A 73 3.73 8.09 0.55
N GLN A 74 3.52 6.84 0.17
CA GLN A 74 2.19 6.29 -0.10
C GLN A 74 1.96 5.01 0.69
N ILE A 75 0.74 4.84 1.20
CA ILE A 75 0.30 3.59 1.83
C ILE A 75 -0.95 3.13 1.12
N TRP A 76 -0.90 1.89 0.64
CA TRP A 76 -1.94 1.24 -0.13
C TRP A 76 -2.53 0.16 0.75
N TYR A 77 -3.83 0.28 1.04
CA TYR A 77 -4.58 -0.68 1.82
C TYR A 77 -5.52 -1.45 0.89
N GLU A 78 -5.47 -2.77 0.88
CA GLU A 78 -6.38 -3.62 0.13
C GLU A 78 -7.52 -4.13 1.03
N LYS A 79 -8.73 -4.19 0.46
CA LYS A 79 -9.91 -4.72 1.12
C LYS A 79 -9.75 -6.22 1.40
N VAL A 80 -9.92 -6.63 2.65
CA VAL A 80 -9.76 -8.03 3.09
C VAL A 80 -11.10 -8.71 3.41
N ASN A 81 -11.93 -8.09 4.26
CA ASN A 81 -13.22 -8.65 4.68
C ASN A 81 -14.20 -7.52 5.01
N GLY A 82 -15.48 -7.64 4.63
CA GLY A 82 -16.51 -6.67 5.00
C GLY A 82 -16.17 -5.23 4.59
N ASP A 83 -15.95 -4.35 5.57
CA ASP A 83 -15.51 -2.96 5.43
C ASP A 83 -14.04 -2.73 5.85
N GLU A 84 -13.30 -3.81 6.07
CA GLU A 84 -11.93 -3.81 6.56
C GLU A 84 -10.90 -3.84 5.44
N TYR A 85 -9.86 -3.05 5.63
CA TYR A 85 -8.72 -2.92 4.73
C TYR A 85 -7.43 -3.19 5.49
N PHE A 86 -6.49 -3.83 4.83
CA PHE A 86 -5.18 -4.16 5.38
C PHE A 86 -4.09 -3.54 4.53
N ILE A 87 -2.94 -3.17 5.12
CA ILE A 87 -1.82 -2.64 4.36
C ILE A 87 -1.33 -3.70 3.38
N ASP A 88 -1.45 -3.43 2.08
CA ASP A 88 -0.92 -4.26 1.00
C ASP A 88 0.49 -3.80 0.61
N LYS A 89 0.67 -2.48 0.48
CA LYS A 89 1.92 -1.91 -0.01
C LYS A 89 2.23 -0.54 0.60
N ILE A 90 3.50 -0.28 0.83
CA ILE A 90 4.00 1.05 1.19
C ILE A 90 5.07 1.47 0.18
N VAL A 91 5.01 2.72 -0.27
CA VAL A 91 5.92 3.27 -1.26
C VAL A 91 6.61 4.51 -0.69
N TYR A 92 7.92 4.57 -0.86
CA TYR A 92 8.75 5.75 -0.63
C TYR A 92 9.40 6.16 -1.95
N ASN A 93 9.24 7.41 -2.41
CA ASN A 93 10.03 7.92 -3.54
C ASN A 93 11.26 8.73 -3.09
N ASN A 94 11.20 9.27 -1.87
CA ASN A 94 12.30 9.95 -1.22
C ASN A 94 12.47 9.34 0.17
N TYR A 95 13.63 8.76 0.41
CA TYR A 95 13.98 8.13 1.68
C TYR A 95 15.31 8.71 2.16
N GLN A 96 15.34 9.30 3.36
CA GLN A 96 16.52 9.95 3.92
C GLN A 96 17.16 11.00 3.00
N ASN A 97 16.35 11.82 2.33
CA ASN A 97 16.78 12.82 1.35
C ASN A 97 17.53 12.22 0.14
N LYS A 98 17.39 10.92 -0.10
CA LYS A 98 17.89 10.24 -1.29
C LYS A 98 16.71 9.90 -2.19
N ASN A 99 16.86 10.15 -3.48
CA ASN A 99 15.92 9.72 -4.52
C ASN A 99 16.03 8.20 -4.71
N VAL A 100 15.45 7.45 -3.78
CA VAL A 100 15.38 5.99 -3.80
C VAL A 100 13.92 5.62 -3.79
N TYR A 101 13.53 4.80 -4.76
CA TYR A 101 12.17 4.28 -4.82
C TYR A 101 12.11 2.95 -4.10
N ILE A 102 11.43 2.89 -2.96
CA ILE A 102 11.26 1.68 -2.15
C ILE A 102 9.79 1.28 -2.17
N GLU A 103 9.51 0.01 -2.48
CA GLU A 103 8.19 -0.56 -2.20
C GLU A 103 8.30 -1.74 -1.26
N LEU A 104 7.44 -1.72 -0.25
CA LEU A 104 7.25 -2.77 0.75
C LEU A 104 5.95 -3.47 0.41
N HIS A 105 5.98 -4.77 0.09
CA HIS A 105 4.82 -5.60 -0.22
C HIS A 105 4.54 -6.55 0.93
N PHE A 106 3.34 -6.45 1.51
CA PHE A 106 2.93 -7.20 2.69
C PHE A 106 2.08 -8.39 2.25
N ARG A 107 2.59 -9.61 2.46
CA ARG A 107 1.83 -10.82 2.13
C ARG A 107 0.95 -11.20 3.31
N ASN A 108 -0.31 -10.76 3.32
CA ASN A 108 -1.31 -11.38 4.19
C ASN A 108 -2.75 -11.19 3.70
N SER A 109 -3.25 -12.12 2.89
CA SER A 109 -4.67 -12.17 2.52
C SER A 109 -5.56 -12.90 3.53
N LYS A 110 -5.00 -13.42 4.65
CA LYS A 110 -5.72 -14.30 5.60
C LYS A 110 -5.54 -13.95 7.09
N PHE A 111 -5.16 -12.72 7.43
CA PHE A 111 -4.95 -12.28 8.82
C PHE A 111 -3.90 -13.09 9.62
N SER A 112 -3.12 -13.97 8.99
CA SER A 112 -1.96 -14.60 9.61
C SER A 112 -0.83 -13.59 9.60
N LYS A 113 -0.46 -13.06 10.77
CA LYS A 113 0.64 -12.10 10.96
C LYS A 113 1.64 -12.09 9.78
N PRO A 114 1.70 -11.05 8.90
CA PRO A 114 2.75 -10.99 7.90
C PRO A 114 4.07 -10.96 8.67
N ASN A 115 4.78 -12.09 8.70
CA ASN A 115 6.09 -12.13 9.33
C ASN A 115 7.15 -11.59 8.39
N ILE A 116 6.85 -11.53 7.08
CA ILE A 116 7.81 -11.14 6.03
C ILE A 116 7.22 -10.09 5.08
N CYS A 117 8.07 -9.18 4.64
CA CYS A 117 7.80 -8.21 3.58
C CYS A 117 8.77 -8.43 2.43
N MET A 118 8.28 -8.35 1.19
CA MET A 118 9.15 -8.23 0.03
C MET A 118 9.41 -6.75 -0.25
N ILE A 119 10.67 -6.38 -0.34
CA ILE A 119 11.11 -5.00 -0.51
C ILE A 119 11.78 -4.89 -1.87
N ARG A 120 11.35 -3.95 -2.70
CA ARG A 120 12.07 -3.60 -3.93
C ARG A 120 12.57 -2.18 -3.86
N MET A 121 13.86 -1.98 -4.11
CA MET A 121 14.51 -0.68 -4.09
C MET A 121 15.08 -0.38 -5.47
N LYS A 122 14.73 0.77 -6.05
CA LYS A 122 15.37 1.28 -7.27
C LYS A 122 16.41 2.32 -6.89
N ASP A 123 17.65 2.06 -7.24
CA ASP A 123 18.74 3.03 -7.20
C ASP A 123 19.29 3.29 -8.61
N LYS A 124 20.43 4.00 -8.70
CA LYS A 124 21.11 4.31 -9.97
C LYS A 124 21.54 3.08 -10.77
N ASN A 125 21.70 1.93 -10.12
CA ASN A 125 22.15 0.67 -10.73
C ASN A 125 20.98 -0.25 -11.11
N GLY A 126 19.73 0.16 -10.85
CA GLY A 126 18.53 -0.59 -11.20
C GLY A 126 17.75 -1.06 -9.98
N TRP A 127 16.97 -2.13 -10.16
CA TRP A 127 16.13 -2.71 -9.11
C TRP A 127 16.89 -3.75 -8.29
N ARG A 128 16.77 -3.66 -6.98
CA ARG A 128 17.26 -4.64 -6.00
C ARG A 128 16.09 -5.13 -5.16
N TYR A 129 16.13 -6.40 -4.78
CA TYR A 129 15.06 -7.07 -4.05
C TYR A 129 15.58 -7.57 -2.71
N PHE A 130 14.77 -7.42 -1.68
CA PHE A 130 15.09 -7.80 -0.31
C PHE A 130 13.88 -8.45 0.36
N VAL A 131 14.15 -9.22 1.42
CA VAL A 131 13.15 -9.68 2.37
C VAL A 131 13.46 -9.05 3.72
N GLY A 132 12.44 -8.55 4.41
CA GLY A 132 12.56 -8.04 5.77
C GLY A 132 11.53 -8.70 6.68
N ASP A 133 11.95 -9.06 7.89
CA ASP A 133 11.03 -9.52 8.93
C ASP A 133 10.26 -8.33 9.50
N ILE A 134 8.95 -8.49 9.60
CA ILE A 134 8.08 -7.49 10.22
C ILE A 134 7.91 -7.90 11.69
N GLU A 135 8.25 -7.00 12.61
CA GLU A 135 8.03 -7.20 14.05
C GLU A 135 7.07 -6.17 14.64
N ASP A 136 6.73 -5.12 13.87
CA ASP A 136 5.96 -3.99 14.36
C ASP A 136 4.45 -4.23 14.21
N ILE A 137 3.75 -4.32 15.36
CA ILE A 137 2.29 -4.48 15.48
C ILE A 137 1.49 -3.50 14.61
N HIS A 138 2.08 -2.35 14.26
CA HIS A 138 1.51 -1.36 13.35
C HIS A 138 1.06 -1.95 12.02
N PHE A 139 1.81 -2.92 11.47
CA PHE A 139 1.50 -3.56 10.20
C PHE A 139 0.49 -4.71 10.28
N TYR A 140 -0.05 -5.00 11.46
CA TYR A 140 -0.90 -6.17 11.71
C TYR A 140 -2.37 -5.83 11.92
N ARG A 141 -2.74 -4.55 11.82
CA ARG A 141 -4.12 -4.09 12.01
C ARG A 141 -4.85 -3.88 10.70
N THR A 142 -6.17 -4.00 10.75
CA THR A 142 -7.06 -3.48 9.71
C THR A 142 -7.50 -2.06 10.03
N ILE A 143 -7.91 -1.35 8.98
CA ILE A 143 -8.57 -0.05 9.06
C ILE A 143 -9.93 -0.13 8.36
N LYS A 144 -10.82 0.80 8.68
CA LYS A 144 -12.11 0.97 8.03
C LYS A 144 -12.17 2.31 7.30
N PHE A 145 -13.21 2.47 6.49
CA PHE A 145 -13.52 3.76 5.89
C PHE A 145 -13.74 4.81 6.98
N GLY A 146 -13.08 5.96 6.86
CA GLY A 146 -13.21 7.05 7.83
C GLY A 146 -12.19 7.05 8.97
N ASP A 147 -11.34 6.02 9.08
CA ASP A 147 -10.24 5.94 10.07
C ASP A 147 -9.06 6.89 9.74
N ILE A 148 -9.36 8.16 9.48
CA ILE A 148 -8.41 9.16 8.98
C ILE A 148 -7.26 9.38 9.96
N GLU A 149 -7.53 9.41 11.27
CA GLU A 149 -6.48 9.59 12.28
C GLU A 149 -5.47 8.44 12.28
N ILE A 150 -5.95 7.22 12.09
CA ILE A 150 -5.10 6.04 11.96
C ILE A 150 -4.24 6.16 10.69
N VAL A 151 -4.86 6.46 9.56
CA VAL A 151 -4.15 6.63 8.28
C VAL A 151 -3.09 7.73 8.37
N PHE A 152 -3.37 8.83 9.07
CA PHE A 152 -2.40 9.90 9.27
C PHE A 152 -1.24 9.45 10.17
N LYS A 153 -1.51 8.73 11.26
CA LYS A 153 -0.46 8.11 12.08
C LYS A 153 0.40 7.16 11.26
N ASP A 154 -0.18 6.39 10.34
CA ASP A 154 0.55 5.49 9.45
C ASP A 154 1.44 6.26 8.47
N LEU A 155 0.95 7.37 7.92
CA LEU A 155 1.76 8.26 7.08
C LEU A 155 2.92 8.89 7.87
N ASP A 156 2.67 9.33 9.10
CA ASP A 156 3.66 9.93 10.00
C ASP A 156 4.71 8.91 10.50
N ALA A 157 4.39 7.62 10.53
CA ALA A 157 5.30 6.59 11.02
C ALA A 157 6.56 6.46 10.14
N SER A 158 7.73 6.50 10.76
CA SER A 158 8.99 6.14 10.10
C SER A 158 9.14 4.62 10.11
N PHE A 159 9.22 4.00 8.93
CA PHE A 159 9.53 2.57 8.80
C PHE A 159 11.04 2.32 8.64
N GLU A 160 11.88 3.29 9.02
CA GLU A 160 13.35 3.15 8.99
C GLU A 160 13.83 2.03 9.92
N ALA A 161 13.24 1.89 11.11
CA ALA A 161 13.58 0.81 12.03
C ALA A 161 13.30 -0.57 11.43
N PHE A 162 12.22 -0.68 10.65
CA PHE A 162 11.87 -1.89 9.91
C PHE A 162 12.86 -2.17 8.76
N LEU A 163 13.32 -1.12 8.06
CA LEU A 163 14.28 -1.24 6.96
C LEU A 163 15.70 -1.64 7.40
N ASN A 164 16.01 -1.60 8.70
CA ASN A 164 17.31 -2.03 9.23
C ASN A 164 17.47 -3.55 9.32
N ASN A 165 16.36 -4.30 9.39
CA ASN A 165 16.35 -5.77 9.47
C ASN A 165 16.11 -6.43 8.10
N VAL A 166 16.71 -5.85 7.05
CA VAL A 166 16.47 -6.27 5.67
C VAL A 166 17.65 -7.09 5.16
N GLN A 167 17.35 -8.27 4.64
CA GLN A 167 18.32 -9.15 4.00
C GLN A 167 18.08 -9.12 2.49
N GLU A 168 19.13 -8.90 1.69
CA GLU A 168 19.02 -9.00 0.23
C GLU A 168 18.45 -10.38 -0.11
N CYS A 169 17.41 -10.41 -0.97
CA CYS A 169 16.83 -11.66 -1.46
C CYS A 169 18.01 -12.43 -2.04
N ASP A 170 18.42 -13.48 -1.34
CA ASP A 170 19.74 -14.09 -1.45
C ASP A 170 20.21 -14.17 -2.92
N LYS A 171 21.48 -13.85 -3.19
CA LYS A 171 22.11 -14.20 -4.48
C LYS A 171 22.09 -15.73 -4.75
N ARG A 172 21.60 -16.52 -3.79
CA ARG A 172 21.42 -17.98 -3.76
C ARG A 172 20.04 -18.48 -4.22
N PHE A 173 19.14 -17.65 -4.76
CA PHE A 173 18.01 -18.16 -5.58
C PHE A 173 18.43 -18.50 -7.02
N VAL A 174 19.71 -18.83 -7.25
CA VAL A 174 20.06 -19.77 -8.32
C VAL A 174 19.28 -21.04 -7.96
N ARG A 175 18.40 -21.51 -8.86
CA ARG A 175 17.83 -22.86 -8.72
C ARG A 175 19.01 -23.79 -8.43
N ASP A 176 18.91 -24.59 -7.36
CA ASP A 176 19.74 -25.78 -7.25
C ASP A 176 19.36 -26.68 -8.45
N ASP A 177 19.98 -26.44 -9.61
CA ASP A 177 20.12 -27.42 -10.69
C ASP A 177 21.17 -28.49 -10.31
N GLU A 178 21.51 -28.60 -9.02
CA GLU A 178 22.04 -29.80 -8.40
C GLU A 178 20.94 -30.52 -7.62
N SER A 179 19.82 -30.78 -8.28
CA SER A 179 19.08 -32.00 -7.94
C SER A 179 20.02 -33.16 -8.28
N PRO A 180 20.36 -34.07 -7.34
CA PRO A 180 21.18 -35.21 -7.68
C PRO A 180 20.48 -35.97 -8.81
N ILE A 181 21.22 -36.21 -9.89
CA ILE A 181 20.81 -37.16 -10.92
C ILE A 181 20.55 -38.47 -10.19
N VAL A 182 19.28 -38.83 -10.05
CA VAL A 182 18.91 -40.20 -9.70
C VAL A 182 19.28 -41.01 -10.94
N GLU A 183 20.51 -41.54 -10.96
CA GLU A 183 20.86 -42.63 -11.84
C GLU A 183 19.93 -43.78 -11.48
N ASN A 184 18.83 -43.91 -12.21
CA ASN A 184 18.13 -45.17 -12.29
C ASN A 184 19.11 -46.15 -12.93
N ASN A 185 19.84 -46.87 -12.08
CA ASN A 185 20.44 -48.14 -12.44
C ASN A 185 19.30 -49.06 -12.88
N ILE A 186 19.02 -49.05 -14.18
CA ILE A 186 18.39 -50.18 -14.82
C ILE A 186 19.49 -51.24 -14.87
N GLU A 187 19.49 -52.11 -13.86
CA GLU A 187 20.24 -53.36 -13.91
C GLU A 187 19.81 -54.15 -15.16
N LYS A 188 20.84 -54.77 -15.75
CA LYS A 188 20.95 -55.51 -17.02
C LYS A 188 19.74 -56.32 -17.49
#